data_AF-A0A7C6GAK2-F1
#
_entry.id   AF-A0A7C6GAK2-F1
#
_cell.length_a   1.000
_cell.length_b   1.000
_cell.length_c   1.000
_cell.angle_alpha   90.00
_cell.angle_beta   90.00
_cell.angle_gamma   90.00
#
_symmetry.space_group_name_H-M   'P 1'
#
loop_
_entity.id
_entity.type
_entity.pdbx_description
1 polymer ?
#
loop_
_entity_poly.entity_id
_entity_poly.type
_entity_poly.pdbx_seq_one_letter_code
_entity_poly.pdbx_strand_id
1 'polypeptide(L)'
;MARRKVKLLRIERMLIKFCVFLLVMIPASSVFGKAMLSKTNLEVERLKKEISAQERKNQSLTMKVNELQSFENILEVAKNQGLAYNSNNIKVID
;
A
#
# COMPACT_ATOMS: atom_id res chain seq x y z
N MET A 1 -28.22 -64.52 -7.90
CA MET A 1 -27.42 -63.47 -8.59
C MET A 1 -26.04 -63.39 -7.95
N ALA A 2 -25.03 -63.97 -8.59
CA ALA A 2 -23.68 -64.05 -8.04
C ALA A 2 -22.99 -62.68 -8.05
N ARG A 3 -22.59 -62.17 -6.87
CA ARG A 3 -21.78 -60.95 -6.73
C ARG A 3 -20.39 -61.23 -7.32
N ARG A 4 -20.11 -60.75 -8.54
CA ARG A 4 -18.76 -60.75 -9.10
C ARG A 4 -17.87 -59.85 -8.23
N LYS A 5 -16.97 -60.46 -7.46
CA LYS A 5 -15.87 -59.73 -6.80
C LYS A 5 -14.88 -59.32 -7.89
N VAL A 6 -15.00 -58.08 -8.36
CA VAL A 6 -14.02 -57.50 -9.29
C VAL A 6 -12.70 -57.38 -8.52
N LYS A 7 -11.68 -58.15 -8.92
CA LYS A 7 -10.32 -57.99 -8.37
C LYS A 7 -9.74 -56.71 -8.98
N LEU A 8 -9.80 -55.61 -8.24
CA LEU A 8 -9.17 -54.35 -8.64
C LEU A 8 -7.67 -54.58 -8.87
N LEU A 9 -7.20 -54.27 -10.08
CA LEU A 9 -5.78 -54.32 -10.44
C LEU A 9 -4.98 -53.37 -9.54
N ARG A 10 -3.68 -53.65 -9.32
CA ARG A 10 -2.80 -52.79 -8.51
C ARG A 10 -2.82 -51.34 -8.98
N ILE A 11 -2.91 -51.11 -10.29
CA ILE A 11 -2.97 -49.79 -10.91
C ILE A 11 -4.27 -49.05 -10.57
N GLU A 12 -5.42 -49.73 -10.60
CA GLU A 12 -6.71 -49.11 -10.22
C GLU A 12 -6.70 -48.64 -8.76
N ARG A 13 -6.13 -49.45 -7.86
CA ARG A 13 -5.97 -49.05 -6.45
C ARG A 13 -5.01 -47.88 -6.27
N MET A 14 -3.99 -47.75 -7.11
CA MET A 14 -3.06 -46.61 -7.12
C MET A 14 -3.74 -45.33 -7.64
N LEU A 15 -4.50 -45.43 -8.73
CA LEU A 15 -5.28 -44.34 -9.31
C LEU A 15 -6.32 -43.79 -8.33
N ILE A 16 -7.03 -44.66 -7.62
CA ILE A 16 -8.02 -44.24 -6.62
C ILE A 16 -7.34 -43.44 -5.49
N LYS A 17 -6.19 -43.89 -4.99
CA LYS A 17 -5.42 -43.14 -3.97
C LYS A 17 -4.95 -41.79 -4.49
N PHE A 18 -4.50 -41.74 -5.75
CA PHE A 18 -4.07 -40.51 -6.40
C PHE A 18 -5.23 -39.52 -6.57
N CYS A 19 -6.41 -39.98 -6.99
CA CYS A 19 -7.61 -39.14 -7.07
C CYS A 19 -7.99 -38.57 -5.70
N VAL A 20 -7.99 -39.39 -4.64
CA VAL A 20 -8.27 -38.92 -3.27
C VAL A 20 -7.23 -37.88 -2.82
N PHE A 21 -5.95 -38.10 -3.14
CA PHE A 21 -4.89 -37.14 -2.85
C PHE A 21 -5.11 -35.79 -3.55
N LEU A 22 -5.43 -35.81 -4.86
CA LEU A 22 -5.74 -34.58 -5.60
C LEU A 22 -6.96 -33.86 -5.03
N LEU A 23 -7.99 -34.61 -4.62
CA LEU A 23 -9.22 -34.05 -4.05
C LEU A 23 -8.95 -33.24 -2.77
N VAL A 24 -7.94 -33.62 -1.99
CA VAL A 24 -7.49 -32.88 -0.79
C VAL A 24 -6.52 -31.75 -1.14
N MET A 25 -5.66 -31.92 -2.15
CA MET A 25 -4.66 -30.91 -2.55
C MET A 25 -5.26 -29.69 -3.26
N ILE A 26 -6.38 -29.87 -3.98
CA ILE A 26 -7.08 -28.77 -4.66
C ILE A 26 -7.57 -27.69 -3.68
N PRO A 27 -8.35 -28.00 -2.63
CA PRO A 27 -8.79 -26.98 -1.67
C PRO A 27 -7.61 -26.38 -0.91
N ALA A 28 -6.60 -27.17 -0.53
CA ALA A 28 -5.40 -26.66 0.14
C ALA A 28 -4.69 -25.59 -0.69
N SER A 29 -4.37 -25.88 -1.96
CA SER A 29 -3.72 -24.92 -2.86
C SER A 29 -4.57 -23.68 -3.12
N SER A 30 -5.90 -23.82 -3.21
CA SER A 30 -6.82 -22.69 -3.36
C SER A 30 -6.80 -21.73 -2.17
N VAL A 31 -6.67 -22.24 -0.94
CA VAL A 31 -6.58 -21.42 0.29
C VAL A 31 -5.24 -20.70 0.34
N PHE A 32 -4.13 -21.38 0.03
CA PHE A 32 -2.82 -20.75 -0.04
C PHE A 32 -2.75 -19.66 -1.11
N GLY A 33 -3.32 -19.90 -2.30
CA GLY A 33 -3.38 -18.90 -3.37
C GLY A 33 -4.20 -17.67 -2.97
N LYS A 34 -5.38 -17.86 -2.35
CA LYS A 34 -6.21 -16.77 -1.84
C LYS A 34 -5.53 -15.99 -0.72
N ALA A 35 -4.84 -16.67 0.21
CA ALA A 35 -4.10 -16.03 1.29
C ALA A 35 -2.92 -15.20 0.76
N MET A 36 -2.20 -15.70 -0.25
CA MET A 36 -1.11 -14.98 -0.91
C MET A 36 -1.62 -13.74 -1.64
N LEU A 37 -2.71 -13.87 -2.41
CA LEU A 37 -3.35 -12.72 -3.08
C LEU A 37 -3.84 -11.66 -2.08
N SER A 38 -4.42 -12.10 -0.95
CA SER A 38 -4.83 -11.19 0.12
C SER A 38 -3.64 -10.46 0.75
N LYS A 39 -2.53 -11.17 1.01
CA LYS A 39 -1.29 -10.57 1.51
C LYS A 39 -0.75 -9.52 0.54
N THR A 40 -0.71 -9.84 -0.76
CA THR A 40 -0.25 -8.91 -1.80
C THR A 40 -1.14 -7.68 -1.89
N ASN A 41 -2.47 -7.84 -1.84
CA ASN A 41 -3.40 -6.70 -1.85
C ASN A 41 -3.20 -5.80 -0.62
N LEU A 42 -3.02 -6.38 0.56
CA LEU A 42 -2.74 -5.64 1.79
C LEU A 42 -1.40 -4.90 1.73
N GLU A 43 -0.38 -5.51 1.15
CA GLU A 43 0.93 -4.90 0.97
C GLU A 43 0.89 -3.72 0.00
N VAL A 44 0.20 -3.87 -1.13
CA VAL A 44 -0.04 -2.78 -2.08
C VAL A 44 -0.80 -1.62 -1.43
N GLU A 45 -1.83 -1.92 -0.62
CA GLU A 45 -2.59 -0.89 0.07
C GLU A 45 -1.77 -0.14 1.13
N ARG A 46 -0.93 -0.86 1.88
CA ARG A 46 0.04 -0.25 2.81
C ARG A 46 1.01 0.68 2.10
N LEU A 47 1.62 0.21 1.01
CA LEU A 47 2.55 1.00 0.21
C LEU A 47 1.88 2.26 -0.36
N LYS A 48 0.65 2.14 -0.87
CA LYS A 48 -0.12 3.31 -1.33
C LYS A 48 -0.36 4.33 -0.20
N LYS A 49 -0.66 3.85 1.01
CA LYS A 49 -0.87 4.72 2.16
C LYS A 49 0.42 5.46 2.57
N GLU A 50 1.55 4.77 2.55
CA GLU A 50 2.86 5.37 2.82
C GLU A 50 3.23 6.42 1.78
N ILE A 51 3.04 6.12 0.48
CA ILE A 51 3.25 7.07 -0.62
C ILE A 51 2.37 8.31 -0.41
N SER A 52 1.08 8.15 -0.13
CA SER A 52 0.17 9.28 0.07
C SER A 52 0.56 10.14 1.27
N ALA A 53 1.03 9.53 2.36
CA ALA A 53 1.53 10.26 3.52
C ALA A 53 2.80 11.07 3.16
N GLN A 54 3.71 10.48 2.40
CA GLN A 54 4.92 11.14 1.95
C GLN A 54 4.63 12.28 0.97
N GLU A 55 3.70 12.10 0.02
CA GLU A 55 3.24 13.16 -0.90
C GLU A 55 2.68 14.35 -0.14
N ARG A 56 1.83 14.13 0.86
CA ARG A 56 1.29 15.21 1.71
C ARG A 56 2.38 15.95 2.46
N LYS A 57 3.39 15.23 2.98
CA LYS A 57 4.54 15.84 3.64
C LYS A 57 5.35 16.67 2.64
N ASN A 58 5.61 16.14 1.46
CA ASN A 58 6.32 16.86 0.40
C ASN A 58 5.56 18.12 -0.02
N GLN A 59 4.25 18.03 -0.24
CA GLN A 59 3.40 19.19 -0.55
C GLN A 59 3.46 20.25 0.56
N SER A 60 3.40 19.83 1.83
CA SER A 60 3.48 20.74 2.98
C SER A 60 4.84 21.44 3.07
N LEU A 61 5.93 20.72 2.76
CA LEU A 61 7.27 21.30 2.71
C LEU A 61 7.40 22.30 1.54
N THR A 62 6.92 21.94 0.36
CA THR A 62 6.89 22.84 -0.81
C THR A 62 6.10 24.11 -0.51
N MET A 63 4.96 24.00 0.18
CA MET A 63 4.17 25.18 0.58
C MET A 63 4.97 26.11 1.49
N LYS A 64 5.65 25.57 2.52
CA LYS A 64 6.52 26.36 3.40
C LYS A 64 7.66 27.04 2.63
N VAL A 65 8.25 26.36 1.66
CA VAL A 65 9.29 26.95 0.80
C VAL A 65 8.73 28.14 0.01
N ASN A 66 7.56 27.97 -0.61
CA ASN A 66 6.91 29.04 -1.36
C ASN A 66 6.54 30.23 -0.47
N GLU A 67 6.05 29.99 0.75
CA GLU A 67 5.78 31.03 1.74
C GLU A 67 7.05 31.80 2.12
N LEU A 68 8.16 31.10 2.36
CA LEU A 68 9.46 31.72 2.66
C LEU A 68 9.98 32.57 1.50
N GLN A 69 9.91 32.06 0.27
CA GLN A 69 10.30 32.83 -0.93
C GLN A 69 9.40 34.06 -1.12
N SER A 70 8.09 33.92 -0.93
CA SER A 70 7.17 35.06 -0.96
C SER A 70 7.51 36.08 0.12
N PHE A 71 7.91 35.65 1.32
CA PHE A 71 8.34 36.53 2.40
C PHE A 71 9.62 37.30 2.06
N GLU A 72 10.62 36.64 1.45
CA GLU A 72 11.82 37.30 0.95
C GLU A 72 11.50 38.36 -0.10
N ASN A 73 10.61 38.05 -1.05
CA ASN A 73 10.15 39.01 -2.05
C ASN A 73 9.46 40.23 -1.43
N ILE A 74 8.61 40.03 -0.41
CA ILE A 74 7.96 41.13 0.33
C ILE A 74 9.01 42.03 1.00
N LEU A 75 10.03 41.44 1.62
CA LEU A 75 11.13 42.20 2.25
C LEU A 75 11.95 42.99 1.23
N GLU A 76 12.21 42.42 0.06
CA GLU A 76 12.93 43.10 -1.02
C GLU A 76 12.15 44.32 -1.53
N VAL A 77 10.86 44.15 -1.83
CA VAL A 77 10.00 45.26 -2.27
C VAL A 77 9.88 46.33 -1.19
N ALA A 78 9.72 45.95 0.08
CA ALA A 78 9.67 46.91 1.19
C ALA A 78 10.95 47.74 1.29
N LYS A 79 12.13 47.10 1.20
CA LYS A 79 13.43 47.79 1.18
C LYS A 79 13.56 48.73 -0.02
N ASN A 80 13.14 48.31 -1.21
CA ASN A 80 13.15 49.14 -2.42
C ASN A 80 12.23 50.36 -2.30
N GLN A 81 11.16 50.27 -1.51
CA GLN A 81 10.28 51.41 -1.19
C GLN A 81 10.77 52.25 0.01
N GLY A 82 11.97 51.97 0.53
CA GLY A 82 12.54 52.69 1.68
C GLY A 82 11.94 52.31 3.04
N LEU A 83 11.12 51.25 3.09
CA LEU A 83 10.55 50.73 4.32
C LEU A 83 11.55 49.79 4.99
N ALA A 84 11.93 50.10 6.23
CA ALA A 84 12.80 49.27 7.03
C ALA A 84 11.98 48.34 7.93
N TYR A 85 12.43 47.09 8.05
CA TYR A 85 11.86 46.14 9.00
C TYR A 85 12.13 46.63 10.43
N ASN A 86 11.07 46.97 11.18
CA ASN A 86 11.17 47.38 12.59
C ASN A 86 10.46 46.34 13.47
N SER A 87 11.24 45.55 14.20
CA SER A 87 10.77 44.49 15.08
C SER A 87 10.00 44.99 16.31
N ASN A 88 10.11 46.26 16.68
CA ASN A 88 9.54 46.79 17.93
C ASN A 88 8.03 47.08 17.84
N ASN A 89 7.45 47.15 16.62
CA ASN A 89 6.04 47.51 16.40
C ASN A 89 5.17 46.36 15.85
N ILE A 90 5.62 45.10 15.97
CA ILE A 90 4.85 43.96 15.47
C ILE A 90 3.66 43.70 16.42
N LYS A 91 2.45 43.88 15.91
CA LYS A 91 1.20 43.55 16.61
C LYS A 91 0.76 42.16 16.17
N VAL A 92 0.90 41.17 17.04
CA VAL A 92 0.30 39.84 16.84
C VAL A 92 -1.19 40.01 17.12
N ILE A 93 -2.03 39.79 16.10
CA ILE A 93 -3.48 39.71 16.27
C ILE A 93 -3.80 38.22 16.32
N ASP A 94 -4.19 37.76 17.51
CA ASP A 94 -4.77 36.43 17.76
C ASP A 94 -6.23 36.37 17.25
#